data_AF-A0A8S2UI78-F1
#
_entry.id   AF-A0A8S2UI78-F1
#
_cell.length_a   1.000
_cell.length_b   1.000
_cell.length_c   1.000
_cell.angle_alpha   90.00
_cell.angle_beta   90.00
_cell.angle_gamma   90.00
#
_symmetry.space_group_name_H-M   'P 1'
#
loop_
_entity.id
_entity.type
_entity.pdbx_description
1 polymer ?
#
loop_
_entity_poly.entity_id
_entity_poly.type
_entity_poly.pdbx_seq_one_letter_code
_entity_poly.pdbx_strand_id
1 'polypeptide(L)'
;LGLYTHQGYEQSRRDDLESLIYILIYLSKGELPWMGIKASDKRKKYELIAMKKLNITSKELFRNLPKQYKTIYDYIRSLTFNEKPDYAYIRCQIRSIFLKYNYKYDYIYDWYRVARRMKTVLDEQE
;
A
#
# COMPACT_ATOMS: atom_id res chain seq x y z
N LEU A 1 -5.03 -9.45 4.11
CA LEU A 1 -5.84 -10.66 3.79
C LEU A 1 -5.67 -10.96 2.31
N GLY A 2 -4.64 -11.76 2.03
CA GLY A 2 -4.16 -12.10 0.70
C GLY A 2 -5.11 -13.03 -0.05
N LEU A 3 -4.93 -13.09 -1.36
CA LEU A 3 -5.73 -13.90 -2.29
C LEU A 3 -5.73 -15.41 -1.95
N TYR A 4 -4.78 -15.86 -1.14
CA TYR A 4 -4.45 -17.24 -0.87
C TYR A 4 -5.10 -17.83 0.41
N THR A 5 -5.59 -16.98 1.32
CA THR A 5 -6.18 -17.46 2.60
C THR A 5 -7.52 -18.17 2.43
N HIS A 6 -8.21 -18.00 1.29
CA HIS A 6 -9.48 -18.69 1.03
C HIS A 6 -9.32 -20.09 0.40
N GLN A 7 -8.09 -20.47 0.03
CA GLN A 7 -7.77 -21.79 -0.55
C GLN A 7 -6.87 -22.65 0.35
N GLY A 8 -6.59 -22.23 1.58
CA GLY A 8 -5.75 -22.99 2.53
C GLY A 8 -4.25 -22.94 2.24
N TYR A 9 -3.80 -22.06 1.35
CA TYR A 9 -2.37 -21.84 1.11
C TYR A 9 -1.77 -21.07 2.29
N GLU A 10 -0.62 -21.56 2.76
CA GLU A 10 0.16 -20.95 3.82
C GLU A 10 0.60 -19.54 3.42
N GLN A 11 0.59 -18.59 4.36
CA GLN A 11 1.07 -17.23 4.10
C GLN A 11 2.60 -17.22 4.15
N SER A 12 3.20 -16.49 3.22
CA SER A 12 4.65 -16.37 3.07
C SER A 12 5.12 -14.93 3.14
N ARG A 13 6.45 -14.73 3.16
CA ARG A 13 7.08 -13.40 3.24
C ARG A 13 6.63 -12.44 2.14
N ARG A 14 6.31 -12.94 0.95
CA ARG A 14 5.80 -12.13 -0.16
C ARG A 14 4.38 -11.61 0.08
N ASP A 15 3.54 -12.36 0.81
CA ASP A 15 2.15 -11.96 1.11
C ASP A 15 2.11 -10.76 2.06
N ASP A 16 3.06 -10.70 3.01
CA ASP A 16 3.27 -9.55 3.90
C ASP A 16 3.70 -8.31 3.10
N LEU A 17 4.66 -8.48 2.19
CA LEU A 17 5.14 -7.38 1.33
C LEU A 17 4.08 -6.89 0.35
N GLU A 18 3.26 -7.79 -0.21
CA GLU A 18 2.15 -7.42 -1.07
C GLU A 18 1.12 -6.60 -0.29
N SER A 19 0.80 -7.03 0.94
CA SER A 19 -0.07 -6.31 1.85
C SER A 19 0.49 -4.92 2.21
N LEU A 20 1.80 -4.81 2.44
CA LEU A 20 2.47 -3.53 2.66
C LEU A 20 2.32 -2.58 1.47
N ILE A 21 2.47 -3.07 0.23
CA ILE A 21 2.25 -2.24 -0.96
C ILE A 21 0.82 -1.74 -1.04
N TYR A 22 -0.18 -2.57 -0.73
CA TYR A 22 -1.57 -2.11 -0.68
C TYR A 22 -1.79 -1.01 0.37
N ILE A 23 -1.14 -1.10 1.53
CA ILE A 23 -1.19 -0.05 2.56
C ILE A 23 -0.57 1.25 2.03
N LEU A 24 0.59 1.20 1.37
CA LEU A 24 1.24 2.40 0.83
C LEU A 24 0.41 3.06 -0.29
N ILE A 25 -0.23 2.24 -1.15
CA ILE A 25 -1.17 2.73 -2.16
C ILE A 25 -2.36 3.41 -1.50
N TYR A 26 -2.93 2.80 -0.46
CA TYR A 26 -4.03 3.37 0.32
C TYR A 26 -3.64 4.71 0.96
N LEU A 27 -2.48 4.80 1.60
CA LEU A 27 -1.98 6.05 2.18
C LEU A 27 -1.75 7.15 1.12
N SER A 28 -1.34 6.76 -0.09
CA SER A 28 -1.07 7.70 -1.18
C SER A 28 -2.34 8.18 -1.91
N LYS A 29 -3.36 7.33 -2.05
CA LYS A 29 -4.58 7.61 -2.83
C LYS A 29 -5.82 7.87 -1.97
N GLY A 30 -5.80 7.49 -0.70
CA GLY A 30 -6.94 7.50 0.21
C GLY A 30 -7.91 6.33 0.04
N GLU A 31 -7.76 5.52 -1.02
CA GLU A 31 -8.67 4.42 -1.32
C GLU A 31 -7.97 3.25 -2.04
N LEU A 32 -8.61 2.08 -1.96
CA LEU A 32 -8.27 0.91 -2.77
C LEU A 32 -9.47 0.48 -3.60
N PRO A 33 -9.28 -0.06 -4.83
CA PRO A 33 -10.40 -0.33 -5.75
C PRO A 33 -11.36 -1.45 -5.32
N TRP A 34 -11.02 -2.19 -4.26
CA TRP A 34 -11.88 -3.20 -3.63
C TRP A 34 -12.52 -2.73 -2.32
N MET A 35 -12.40 -1.44 -1.97
CA MET A 35 -13.13 -0.85 -0.85
C MET A 35 -14.62 -0.69 -1.18
N GLY A 36 -15.48 -0.70 -0.17
CA GLY A 36 -16.91 -0.43 -0.34
C GLY A 36 -17.73 -1.57 -0.97
N ILE A 37 -17.13 -2.72 -1.30
CA ILE A 37 -17.86 -3.88 -1.84
C ILE A 37 -18.91 -4.36 -0.81
N LYS A 38 -20.18 -4.32 -1.22
CA LYS A 38 -21.33 -4.83 -0.46
C LYS A 38 -21.60 -6.29 -0.84
N ALA A 39 -21.92 -7.13 0.13
CA ALA A 39 -22.30 -8.53 -0.08
C ALA A 39 -23.29 -8.97 1.01
N SER A 40 -24.03 -10.05 0.75
CA SER A 40 -25.00 -10.64 1.66
C SER A 40 -24.37 -11.18 2.94
N ASP A 41 -23.15 -11.70 2.84
CA ASP A 41 -22.42 -12.32 3.93
C ASP A 41 -20.90 -12.10 3.81
N LYS A 42 -20.18 -12.42 4.89
CA LYS A 42 -18.73 -12.20 5.01
C LYS A 42 -17.93 -13.02 4.00
N ARG A 43 -18.35 -14.26 3.71
CA ARG A 43 -17.63 -15.16 2.79
C ARG A 43 -17.71 -14.60 1.36
N LYS A 44 -18.91 -14.29 0.90
CA LYS A 44 -19.16 -13.70 -0.42
C LYS A 44 -18.45 -12.36 -0.57
N LYS A 45 -18.40 -11.55 0.49
CA LYS A 45 -17.61 -10.30 0.50
C LYS A 45 -16.14 -10.56 0.20
N TYR A 46 -15.52 -11.54 0.84
CA TYR A 46 -14.12 -11.86 0.59
C TYR A 46 -13.87 -12.45 -0.80
N GLU A 47 -14.77 -13.30 -1.29
CA GLU A 47 -14.71 -13.84 -2.66
C GLU A 47 -14.74 -12.69 -3.70
N LEU A 48 -15.65 -11.72 -3.52
CA LEU A 48 -15.72 -10.54 -4.40
C LEU A 48 -14.47 -9.65 -4.31
N ILE A 49 -13.92 -9.43 -3.11
CA ILE A 49 -12.67 -8.70 -2.92
C ILE A 49 -11.51 -9.43 -3.62
N ALA A 50 -11.44 -10.75 -3.48
CA ALA A 50 -10.42 -11.57 -4.13
C ALA A 50 -10.53 -11.49 -5.65
N MET A 51 -11.75 -11.64 -6.21
CA MET A 51 -11.98 -11.47 -7.65
C MET A 51 -11.58 -10.08 -8.13
N LYS A 52 -11.91 -9.02 -7.38
CA LYS A 52 -11.51 -7.65 -7.74
C LYS A 52 -10.00 -7.47 -7.74
N LYS A 53 -9.29 -8.06 -6.77
CA LYS A 53 -7.82 -8.04 -6.72
C LYS A 53 -7.16 -8.84 -7.85
N LEU A 54 -7.79 -9.91 -8.34
CA LEU A 54 -7.29 -10.68 -9.48
C LEU A 54 -7.51 -9.95 -10.81
N ASN A 55 -8.64 -9.28 -10.96
CA ASN A 55 -9.05 -8.65 -12.23
C ASN A 55 -8.58 -7.20 -12.39
N ILE A 56 -8.08 -6.57 -11.33
CA ILE A 56 -7.61 -5.19 -11.44
C ILE A 56 -6.37 -5.09 -12.31
N THR A 57 -6.40 -4.16 -13.27
CA THR A 57 -5.24 -3.93 -14.13
C THR A 57 -4.14 -3.18 -13.38
N SER A 58 -2.88 -3.46 -13.70
CA SER A 58 -1.75 -2.70 -13.14
C SER A 58 -1.88 -1.19 -13.43
N LYS A 59 -2.43 -0.82 -14.59
CA LYS A 59 -2.66 0.59 -14.96
C LYS A 59 -3.68 1.27 -14.04
N GLU A 60 -4.72 0.56 -13.63
CA GLU A 60 -5.72 1.08 -12.69
C GLU A 60 -5.16 1.19 -11.27
N LEU A 61 -4.49 0.14 -10.80
CA LEU A 61 -3.94 0.10 -9.44
C LEU A 61 -2.89 1.20 -9.21
N PHE A 62 -1.94 1.34 -10.14
CA PHE A 62 -0.81 2.26 -10.04
C PHE A 62 -1.03 3.62 -10.73
N ARG A 63 -2.27 3.95 -11.10
CA ARG A 63 -2.59 5.25 -11.71
C ARG A 63 -2.12 6.40 -10.81
N ASN A 64 -1.44 7.39 -11.41
CA ASN A 64 -0.90 8.58 -10.74
C ASN A 64 0.13 8.29 -9.62
N LEU A 65 0.67 7.08 -9.56
CA LEU A 65 1.76 6.74 -8.63
C LEU A 65 3.11 6.68 -9.36
N PRO A 66 4.23 6.94 -8.66
CA PRO A 66 5.56 6.72 -9.21
C PRO A 66 5.74 5.29 -9.72
N LYS A 67 6.42 5.13 -10.86
CA LYS A 67 6.63 3.81 -11.51
C LYS A 67 7.24 2.75 -10.59
N GLN A 68 8.01 3.17 -9.59
CA GLN A 68 8.64 2.31 -8.59
C GLN A 68 7.62 1.47 -7.81
N TYR A 69 6.40 1.94 -7.59
CA TYR A 69 5.34 1.14 -6.96
C TYR A 69 5.04 -0.11 -7.78
N LYS A 70 4.88 0.04 -9.09
CA LYS A 70 4.67 -1.09 -10.01
C LYS A 70 5.89 -2.00 -10.03
N THR A 71 7.09 -1.43 -10.12
CA THR A 71 8.34 -2.21 -10.12
C THR A 71 8.49 -3.08 -8.87
N ILE A 72 8.24 -2.53 -7.68
CA ILE A 72 8.28 -3.28 -6.43
C ILE A 72 7.18 -4.34 -6.40
N TYR A 73 5.97 -4.02 -6.86
CA TYR A 73 4.86 -4.96 -6.88
C TYR A 73 5.13 -6.16 -7.80
N ASP A 74 5.63 -5.93 -9.00
CA ASP A 74 5.99 -6.98 -9.95
C ASP A 74 7.11 -7.87 -9.37
N TYR A 75 8.10 -7.26 -8.71
CA TYR A 75 9.16 -7.97 -7.99
C TYR A 75 8.60 -8.88 -6.89
N ILE A 76 7.69 -8.37 -6.05
CA ILE A 76 7.08 -9.18 -4.98
C ILE A 76 6.31 -10.37 -5.56
N ARG A 77 5.62 -10.19 -6.69
CA ARG A 77 4.86 -11.26 -7.36
C ARG A 77 5.73 -12.29 -8.06
N SER A 78 6.97 -11.95 -8.41
CA SER A 78 7.92 -12.91 -8.97
C SER A 78 8.57 -13.82 -7.93
N LEU A 79 8.49 -13.47 -6.64
CA LEU A 79 9.08 -14.27 -5.56
C LEU A 79 8.40 -15.63 -5.42
N THR A 80 9.20 -16.67 -5.25
CA THR A 80 8.71 -18.00 -4.87
C THR A 80 8.33 -18.04 -3.38
N PHE A 81 7.58 -19.07 -2.97
CA PHE A 81 7.00 -19.17 -1.63
C PHE A 81 8.05 -19.09 -0.49
N ASN A 82 9.17 -19.79 -0.63
CA ASN A 82 10.26 -19.82 0.37
C ASN A 82 11.36 -18.79 0.11
N GLU A 83 11.22 -17.97 -0.94
CA GLU A 83 12.26 -17.02 -1.32
C GLU A 83 12.38 -15.90 -0.30
N LYS A 84 13.62 -15.56 0.07
CA LYS A 84 13.90 -14.40 0.90
C LYS A 84 13.86 -13.15 0.02
N PRO A 85 12.95 -12.20 0.27
CA PRO A 85 12.92 -10.94 -0.48
C PRO A 85 14.20 -10.13 -0.27
N ASP A 86 14.66 -9.46 -1.32
CA ASP A 86 15.68 -8.42 -1.26
C ASP A 86 15.05 -7.12 -0.74
N TYR A 87 15.02 -7.01 0.58
CA TYR A 87 14.54 -5.82 1.25
C TYR A 87 15.39 -4.57 0.95
N ALA A 88 16.66 -4.73 0.58
CA ALA A 88 17.52 -3.60 0.24
C ALA A 88 17.10 -3.00 -1.11
N TYR A 89 16.81 -3.85 -2.10
CA TYR A 89 16.24 -3.43 -3.38
C TYR A 89 14.93 -2.66 -3.19
N ILE A 90 13.99 -3.21 -2.41
CA ILE A 90 12.69 -2.55 -2.15
C ILE A 90 12.90 -1.17 -1.51
N ARG A 91 13.77 -1.07 -0.49
CA ARG A 91 14.09 0.22 0.16
C ARG A 91 14.76 1.20 -0.80
N CYS A 92 15.63 0.72 -1.70
CA CYS A 92 16.28 1.54 -2.71
C CYS A 92 15.26 2.14 -3.69
N GLN A 93 14.30 1.34 -4.14
CA GLN A 93 13.21 1.82 -5.01
C GLN A 93 12.40 2.93 -4.32
N ILE A 94 11.98 2.74 -3.06
CA ILE A 94 11.25 3.76 -2.30
C ILE A 94 12.11 5.01 -2.09
N ARG A 95 13.39 4.86 -1.73
CA ARG A 95 14.33 5.99 -1.59
C ARG A 95 14.50 6.76 -2.89
N SER A 96 14.51 6.10 -4.05
CA SER A 96 14.60 6.79 -5.34
C SER A 96 13.40 7.71 -5.60
N ILE A 97 12.21 7.34 -5.12
CA ILE A 97 11.02 8.20 -5.15
C ILE A 97 11.27 9.42 -4.26
N PHE A 98 11.70 9.18 -3.02
CA PHE A 98 11.95 10.22 -2.02
C PHE A 98 12.93 11.29 -2.53
N LEU A 99 14.05 10.85 -3.13
CA LEU A 99 15.06 11.73 -3.71
C LEU A 99 14.53 12.47 -4.95
N LYS A 100 13.75 11.80 -5.81
CA LYS A 100 13.18 12.43 -7.02
C LYS A 100 12.27 13.62 -6.67
N TYR A 101 11.53 13.53 -5.57
CA TYR A 101 10.68 14.63 -5.09
C TYR A 101 11.43 15.62 -4.18
N ASN A 102 12.75 15.49 -4.05
CA ASN A 102 13.61 16.35 -3.24
C ASN A 102 13.16 16.44 -1.77
N TYR A 103 12.61 15.35 -1.23
CA TYR A 103 12.24 15.29 0.18
C TYR A 103 13.49 15.18 1.06
N LYS A 104 13.39 15.73 2.28
CA LYS A 104 14.42 15.66 3.31
C LYS A 104 13.97 14.71 4.41
N TYR A 105 14.89 13.89 4.89
CA TYR A 105 14.60 12.97 5.98
C TYR A 105 14.69 13.70 7.33
N ASP A 106 13.72 14.57 7.58
CA ASP A 106 13.64 15.48 8.72
C ASP A 106 12.73 14.97 9.85
N TYR A 107 12.10 13.81 9.65
CA TYR A 107 11.11 13.21 10.56
C TYR A 107 9.87 14.07 10.81
N ILE A 108 9.58 15.05 9.93
CA ILE A 108 8.39 15.91 10.01
C ILE A 108 7.27 15.27 9.18
N TYR A 109 6.42 14.51 9.86
CA TYR A 109 5.24 13.89 9.25
C TYR A 109 4.03 14.83 9.23
N ASP A 110 3.01 14.48 8.44
CA ASP A 110 1.82 15.31 8.26
C ASP A 110 1.11 15.68 9.57
N TRP A 111 1.08 14.77 10.55
CA TRP A 111 0.45 15.02 11.84
C TRP A 111 1.14 16.12 12.67
N TYR A 112 2.45 16.38 12.44
CA TYR A 112 3.15 17.47 13.11
C TYR A 112 2.60 18.84 12.66
N ARG A 113 2.26 18.96 11.37
CA ARG A 113 1.69 20.19 10.80
C ARG A 113 0.26 20.43 11.26
N VAL A 114 -0.52 19.37 11.42
CA VAL A 114 -1.89 19.43 11.95
C VAL A 114 -1.88 19.92 13.40
N ALA A 115 -1.04 19.30 14.25
CA ALA A 115 -0.92 19.70 15.65
C ALA A 115 -0.49 21.17 15.79
N ARG A 116 0.45 21.64 14.95
CA ARG A 116 0.88 23.04 14.95
C ARG A 116 -0.23 24.01 14.53
N ARG A 117 -1.01 23.67 13.49
CA ARG A 117 -2.17 24.49 13.07
C ARG A 117 -3.24 24.57 14.16
N MET A 118 -3.55 23.45 14.81
CA MET A 118 -4.54 23.42 15.90
C MET A 118 -4.09 24.31 17.06
N LYS A 119 -2.80 24.30 17.40
CA LYS A 119 -2.26 25.16 18.44
C LYS A 119 -2.37 26.65 18.09
N THR A 120 -1.99 27.05 16.86
CA THR A 120 -2.15 28.44 16.41
C THR A 120 -3.60 28.93 16.44
N VAL A 121 -4.56 28.09 16.04
CA VAL A 121 -5.99 28.46 16.08
C VAL A 121 -6.50 28.65 17.52
N LEU A 122 -5.99 27.86 18.48
CA LEU A 122 -6.37 28.01 19.89
C LEU A 122 -5.72 29.25 20.51
N ASP A 123 -4.46 29.54 20.17
CA ASP A 123 -3.73 30.73 20.64
C ASP A 123 -4.30 32.04 20.06
N GLU A 124 -5.00 31.99 18.92
CA GLU A 124 -5.72 33.14 18.31
C GLU A 124 -7.14 33.35 18.90
N GLN A 125 -7.62 32.45 19.77
CA GLN A 125 -8.93 32.53 20.43
C GLN A 125 -8.87 32.96 21.90
N GLU A 126 -7.66 33.21 22.43
CA GLU A 126 -7.40 33.90 23.72
C GLU A 126 -7.03 35.38 23.49
#